data_AF-A0A5B2V9W0-F1
#
_entry.id   AF-A0A5B2V9W0-F1
#
_cell.length_a   1.000
_cell.length_b   1.000
_cell.length_c   1.000
_cell.angle_alpha   90.00
_cell.angle_beta   90.00
_cell.angle_gamma   90.00
#
_symmetry.space_group_name_H-M   'P 1'
#
loop_
_entity.id
_entity.type
_entity.pdbx_description
1 polymer ?
#
loop_
_entity_poly.entity_id
_entity_poly.type
_entity_poly.pdbx_seq_one_letter_code
_entity_poly.pdbx_strand_id
1 'polypeptide(L)' 'ARAGVDRIVKLSVGRAGDPTATDPIPSWHRAGEQAVIDSGLAWTFLRPLGFMSNALHWAPTIRATGTVH' A
#
# COMPACT_ATOMS: atom_id res chain seq x y z
N ALA A 1 5.39 -0.61 24.00
CA ALA A 1 5.10 -1.94 23.39
C ALA A 1 5.74 -3.06 24.20
N ARG A 2 5.15 -4.26 24.27
CA ARG A 2 5.74 -5.41 25.01
C ARG A 2 7.13 -5.81 24.50
N ALA A 3 7.41 -5.57 23.22
CA ALA A 3 8.68 -5.90 22.56
C ALA A 3 9.65 -4.71 22.43
N GLY A 4 9.40 -3.57 23.10
CA GLY A 4 10.29 -2.39 23.00
C GLY A 4 10.28 -1.67 21.64
N VAL A 5 9.26 -1.88 20.82
CA VAL A 5 9.08 -1.13 19.56
C VAL A 5 8.57 0.28 19.86
N ASP A 6 9.27 1.28 19.34
CA ASP A 6 8.93 2.70 19.55
C ASP A 6 8.33 3.37 18.29
N ARG A 7 8.51 2.78 17.10
CA ARG A 7 8.00 3.32 15.83
C ARG A 7 7.56 2.25 14.84
N ILE A 8 6.49 2.54 14.09
CA ILE A 8 6.02 1.73 12.95
C ILE A 8 6.11 2.54 11.66
N VAL A 9 6.76 1.99 10.63
CA VAL A 9 6.64 2.48 9.25
C VAL A 9 5.82 1.48 8.47
N LYS A 10 4.64 1.89 8.00
CA LYS A 10 3.75 1.02 7.23
C LYS A 10 3.73 1.45 5.78
N LEU A 11 4.00 0.49 4.89
CA LEU A 11 3.70 0.60 3.47
C LEU A 11 2.17 0.47 3.30
N SER A 12 1.54 1.59 3.01
CA SER A 12 0.11 1.71 2.74
C SER A 12 -0.14 1.87 1.23
N VAL A 13 -1.23 2.52 0.85
CA VAL A 13 -1.65 2.72 -0.55
C VAL A 13 -2.11 4.15 -0.78
N GLY A 14 -1.93 4.67 -1.99
CA GLY A 14 -2.14 6.07 -2.36
C GLY A 14 -3.47 6.67 -1.91
N ARG A 15 -4.58 5.92 -2.08
CA ARG A 15 -5.92 6.40 -1.73
C ARG A 15 -6.38 6.02 -0.32
N ALA A 16 -5.50 5.50 0.55
CA ALA A 16 -5.89 5.22 1.94
C ALA A 16 -6.32 6.50 2.71
N GLY A 17 -5.77 7.66 2.37
CA GLY A 17 -6.18 8.94 2.99
C GLY A 17 -7.50 9.52 2.46
N ASP A 18 -8.06 8.95 1.40
CA ASP A 18 -9.28 9.43 0.77
C ASP A 18 -10.48 8.63 1.31
N PRO A 19 -11.39 9.25 2.09
CA PRO A 19 -12.54 8.56 2.66
C PRO A 19 -13.57 8.14 1.60
N THR A 20 -13.52 8.72 0.40
CA THR A 20 -14.41 8.38 -0.71
C THR A 20 -13.95 7.15 -1.49
N ALA A 21 -12.70 6.73 -1.32
CA ALA A 21 -12.14 5.56 -2.00
C ALA A 21 -12.59 4.27 -1.28
N THR A 22 -13.76 3.74 -1.63
CA THR A 22 -14.38 2.59 -0.96
C THR A 22 -13.96 1.24 -1.55
N ASP A 23 -13.11 1.21 -2.58
CA ASP A 23 -12.56 0.00 -3.17
C ASP A 23 -11.90 -0.91 -2.11
N PRO A 24 -11.85 -2.24 -2.34
CA PRO A 24 -11.32 -3.18 -1.34
C PRO A 24 -9.90 -2.87 -0.85
N ILE A 25 -9.03 -2.40 -1.74
CA ILE A 25 -7.62 -2.12 -1.42
C ILE A 25 -7.49 -0.90 -0.46
N PRO A 26 -7.94 0.32 -0.78
CA PRO A 26 -7.94 1.44 0.16
C PRO A 26 -8.66 1.13 1.48
N SER A 27 -9.79 0.41 1.43
CA SER A 27 -10.55 0.04 2.63
C SER A 27 -9.75 -0.86 3.58
N TRP A 28 -9.10 -1.90 3.06
CA TRP A 28 -8.24 -2.77 3.87
C TRP A 28 -7.03 -2.03 4.44
N HIS A 29 -6.37 -1.21 3.62
CA HIS A 29 -5.23 -0.42 4.06
C HIS A 29 -5.59 0.58 5.16
N ARG A 30 -6.75 1.27 5.07
CA ARG A 30 -7.26 2.16 6.11
C ARG A 30 -7.48 1.43 7.44
N ALA A 31 -8.10 0.25 7.42
CA ALA A 31 -8.32 -0.52 8.64
C ALA A 31 -6.98 -0.83 9.36
N GLY A 32 -5.95 -1.21 8.61
CA GLY A 32 -4.63 -1.41 9.21
C GLY A 32 -3.90 -0.12 9.58
N GLU A 33 -4.18 1.02 8.96
CA GLU A 33 -3.62 2.32 9.38
C GLU A 33 -4.24 2.74 10.71
N GLN A 34 -5.56 2.53 10.87
CA GLN A 34 -6.26 2.76 12.13
C GLN A 34 -5.68 1.91 13.26
N ALA A 35 -5.42 0.61 13.01
CA ALA A 35 -4.76 -0.25 14.00
C ALA A 35 -3.36 0.26 14.42
N VAL A 36 -2.60 0.86 13.50
CA VAL A 36 -1.30 1.48 13.83
C VAL A 36 -1.49 2.76 14.65
N ILE A 37 -2.48 3.59 14.31
CA ILE A 37 -2.83 4.79 15.10
C ILE A 37 -3.23 4.39 16.52
N ASP A 38 -4.14 3.43 16.65
CA ASP A 38 -4.68 2.96 17.93
C ASP A 38 -3.61 2.29 18.82
N SER A 39 -2.48 1.88 18.24
CA SER A 39 -1.34 1.34 19.01
C SER A 39 -0.64 2.39 19.89
N GLY A 40 -0.81 3.68 19.60
CA GLY A 40 -0.15 4.78 20.31
C GLY A 40 1.35 4.92 20.04
N LEU A 41 1.94 4.08 19.18
CA LEU A 41 3.34 4.18 18.78
C LEU A 41 3.55 5.33 17.80
N ALA A 42 4.77 5.87 17.74
CA ALA A 42 5.12 6.81 16.67
C ALA A 42 4.98 6.10 15.31
N TRP A 43 4.48 6.79 14.29
CA TRP A 43 4.24 6.13 13.01
C TRP A 43 4.54 6.99 11.78
N THR A 44 4.69 6.32 10.65
CA THR A 44 4.77 6.93 9.32
C THR A 44 4.08 6.03 8.31
N PHE A 45 3.19 6.59 7.50
CA PHE A 45 2.51 5.88 6.42
C PHE A 45 3.10 6.28 5.07
N LEU A 46 3.57 5.30 4.31
CA LEU A 46 3.99 5.48 2.93
C LEU A 46 2.82 5.11 2.03
N ARG A 47 2.27 6.05 1.27
CA ARG A 47 1.07 5.83 0.43
C ARG A 47 1.42 5.95 -1.07
N PRO A 48 2.17 4.99 -1.65
CA PRO A 48 2.50 5.02 -3.08
C PRO A 48 1.28 4.68 -3.94
N LEU A 49 1.36 5.05 -5.22
CA LEU A 49 0.47 4.55 -6.27
C LEU A 49 1.04 3.25 -6.86
N GLY A 50 0.88 3.02 -8.18
CA GLY A 50 1.43 1.83 -8.84
C GLY A 50 2.96 1.77 -8.78
N PHE A 51 3.50 0.59 -8.49
CA PHE A 51 4.93 0.32 -8.56
C PHE A 51 5.34 -0.02 -10.00
N MET A 52 6.50 0.47 -10.45
CA MET A 52 7.03 0.14 -11.78
C MET A 52 7.30 -1.36 -11.95
N SER A 53 7.54 -2.11 -10.86
CA SER A 53 7.62 -3.57 -10.89
C SER A 53 6.34 -4.24 -11.40
N ASN A 54 5.18 -3.60 -11.29
CA ASN A 54 3.93 -4.13 -11.82
C ASN A 54 3.96 -4.25 -13.35
N ALA A 55 4.74 -3.40 -14.04
CA ALA A 55 4.93 -3.48 -15.49
C ALA A 55 5.62 -4.79 -15.93
N LEU A 56 6.30 -5.50 -15.01
CA LEU A 56 6.88 -6.81 -15.30
C LEU A 56 5.81 -7.86 -15.64
N HIS A 57 4.55 -7.64 -15.23
CA HIS A 57 3.44 -8.52 -15.62
C HIS A 57 3.21 -8.53 -17.14
N TRP A 58 3.56 -7.43 -17.83
CA TRP A 58 3.47 -7.31 -19.28
C TRP A 58 4.72 -7.85 -20.01
N ALA A 59 5.76 -8.24 -19.30
CA ALA A 59 7.00 -8.69 -19.93
C ALA A 59 6.80 -9.86 -20.92
N PRO A 60 5.94 -10.88 -20.65
CA PRO A 60 5.68 -11.96 -21.60
C PRO A 60 5.00 -11.49 -22.89
N THR A 61 3.97 -10.63 -22.78
CA THR A 61 3.20 -10.15 -23.94
C THR A 61 4.05 -9.21 -24.80
N ILE A 62 4.83 -8.33 -24.18
CA ILE A 62 5.81 -7.49 -24.90
C ILE A 62 6.82 -8.34 -25.68
N ARG A 63 7.34 -9.42 -25.09
CA ARG A 63 8.30 -10.31 -25.79
C ARG A 63 7.68 -11.09 -26.93
N ALA A 64 6.43 -11.54 -26.78
CA ALA A 64 5.75 -12.36 -27.77
C ALA A 64 5.16 -11.55 -28.93
N THR A 65 4.61 -10.37 -28.64
CA THR A 65 3.76 -9.62 -29.58
C THR A 65 4.12 -8.13 -29.71
N GLY A 66 5.06 -7.61 -28.89
CA GLY A 66 5.42 -6.20 -28.88
C GLY A 66 4.33 -5.27 -28.32
N THR A 67 3.30 -5.81 -27.65
CA THR A 67 2.15 -5.05 -27.13
C THR A 67 1.87 -5.39 -25.67
N VAL A 68 1.15 -4.51 -24.98
CA VAL A 68 0.70 -4.69 -23.59
C VAL A 68 -0.75 -5.15 -23.57
N HIS A 69 -1.01 -6.27 -22.91
CA HIS A 69 -2.33 -6.81 -22.57
C HIS A 69 -2.17 -7.90 -21.50
#